data_AF-A0A4R7URR9-F1
#
_entry.id   AF-A0A4R7URR9-F1
#
_cell.length_a   1.000
_cell.length_b   1.000
_cell.length_c   1.000
_cell.angle_alpha   90.00
_cell.angle_beta   90.00
_cell.angle_gamma   90.00
#
_symmetry.space_group_name_H-M   'P 1'
#
loop_
_entity.id
_entity.type
_entity.pdbx_description
1 polymer ?
#
loop_
_entity_poly.entity_id
_entity_poly.type
_entity_poly.pdbx_seq_one_letter_code
_entity_poly.pdbx_strand_id
1 'polypeptide(L)'
;MRRRTVLGAVVVLLLAAVTVVGSGAGTSAPRAVAIENGLARTPAMGFNNWNATNCRAEFDEQMVRQIADIFVARGLRDAGYTYVNLDDCWALPNRDGAGNLVPDPVRFPNGIKAVADYVHGRGLKFGIYTSAGTKTCNSLGFPGAIGHEQQDANTFASWGVDYLKYDNCGDHLGQSAQDRYTRMRDALLATGRPILFSICEWGSNAPWDWAQPVGNSWRTTGDIEDNWNSMLAIFKANVGLAVNAQRGGWNDPDMLEVGNGGMTDTEYRSHFSLWAMMNAPLLIGSDLRSDGQSTFDILTNRDVIALNQDGLGVQATEIANADGHHVLTKPLDNGDVAVALFNETGSTATFGTTASAAGLGNATSYQLRDLWSKAVTTSTGAVSASVPAHATVVYRVSRAGTFTPPPAGTTQVSALTASLSASAWGPVERDRSNGEQAAGDGRTLTIGGTTYARGIGVHARSEVRYYLGGRCTSFQASVGLDDETGDNGSVAFEVWGNGMLASSGVVRGTDAAKRVTANVSGLQYVHLAVLPTVDGPRYDHADWADATLTCA
;
A
#
# COMPACT_ATOMS: atom_id res chain seq x y z
N MET A 1 57.33 4.88 -76.95
CA MET A 1 56.22 5.75 -77.43
C MET A 1 55.07 5.57 -76.43
N ARG A 2 54.43 6.54 -75.78
CA ARG A 2 54.39 8.01 -75.78
C ARG A 2 54.06 8.45 -74.32
N ARG A 3 54.80 9.45 -73.83
CA ARG A 3 54.48 10.59 -72.92
C ARG A 3 53.43 10.38 -71.80
N ARG A 4 53.86 10.46 -70.52
CA ARG A 4 53.85 11.63 -69.57
C ARG A 4 52.42 11.93 -69.05
N THR A 5 52.14 11.93 -67.75
CA THR A 5 52.52 12.94 -66.72
C THR A 5 52.26 12.37 -65.30
N VAL A 6 53.23 12.34 -64.38
CA VAL A 6 53.62 13.34 -63.36
C VAL A 6 52.72 13.39 -62.11
N LEU A 7 53.31 12.87 -61.02
CA LEU A 7 53.34 13.27 -59.60
C LEU A 7 52.09 13.77 -58.87
N GLY A 8 51.94 13.26 -57.64
CA GLY A 8 51.43 14.04 -56.51
C GLY A 8 51.04 13.15 -55.32
N ALA A 9 51.97 12.94 -54.39
CA ALA A 9 51.73 12.18 -53.16
C ALA A 9 50.64 12.85 -52.30
N VAL A 10 49.62 12.08 -51.94
CA VAL A 10 48.58 12.49 -50.98
C VAL A 10 49.10 12.22 -49.57
N VAL A 11 49.29 13.30 -48.80
CA VAL A 11 49.49 13.25 -47.35
C VAL A 11 48.14 12.96 -46.70
N VAL A 12 48.08 11.88 -45.92
CA VAL A 12 46.91 11.50 -45.11
C VAL A 12 46.81 12.42 -43.91
N LEU A 13 45.82 13.31 -43.90
CA LEU A 13 45.30 13.97 -42.70
C LEU A 13 44.04 13.22 -42.25
N LEU A 14 44.16 12.42 -41.19
CA LEU A 14 43.04 11.83 -40.46
C LEU A 14 42.38 12.95 -39.63
N LEU A 15 41.26 13.50 -40.12
CA LEU A 15 40.33 14.26 -39.28
C LEU A 15 39.59 13.28 -38.37
N ALA A 16 39.82 13.37 -37.06
CA ALA A 16 38.93 12.85 -36.05
C ALA A 16 37.65 13.71 -36.03
N ALA A 17 36.62 13.27 -36.74
CA ALA A 17 35.28 13.81 -36.58
C ALA A 17 34.72 13.29 -35.26
N VAL A 18 34.68 14.16 -34.25
CA VAL A 18 33.89 13.96 -33.03
C VAL A 18 32.42 14.02 -33.43
N THR A 19 31.82 12.87 -33.71
CA THR A 19 30.37 12.73 -33.71
C THR A 19 29.90 12.84 -32.27
N VAL A 20 29.26 13.97 -31.93
CA VAL A 20 28.44 14.10 -30.74
C VAL A 20 27.30 13.10 -30.88
N VAL A 21 27.44 11.94 -30.24
CA VAL A 21 26.31 11.06 -29.95
C VAL A 21 25.49 11.83 -28.93
N GLY A 22 24.43 12.50 -29.38
CA GLY A 22 23.40 13.01 -28.50
C GLY A 22 22.78 11.82 -27.79
N SER A 23 23.19 11.59 -26.55
CA SER A 23 22.50 10.71 -25.61
C SER A 23 21.09 11.27 -25.46
N GLY A 24 20.14 10.73 -26.21
CA GLY A 24 18.73 10.98 -25.95
C GLY A 24 18.46 10.53 -24.53
N ALA A 25 18.36 11.49 -23.61
CA ALA A 25 17.83 11.26 -22.28
C ALA A 25 16.42 10.72 -22.48
N GLY A 26 16.26 9.41 -22.28
CA GLY A 26 14.94 8.81 -22.19
C GLY A 26 14.21 9.51 -21.05
N THR A 27 13.18 10.28 -21.39
CA THR A 27 12.26 10.85 -20.41
C THR A 27 11.53 9.68 -19.77
N SER A 28 12.03 9.21 -18.62
CA SER A 28 11.30 8.28 -17.77
C SER A 28 10.00 8.96 -17.34
N ALA A 29 8.87 8.32 -17.62
CA ALA A 29 7.58 8.80 -17.19
C ALA A 29 7.58 9.04 -15.66
N PRO A 30 7.00 10.16 -15.21
CA PRO A 30 6.89 10.47 -13.79
C PRO A 30 6.02 9.39 -13.06
N ARG A 31 6.47 8.87 -11.90
CA ARG A 31 5.87 7.82 -11.01
C ARG A 31 5.22 8.45 -9.78
N ALA A 32 4.23 7.93 -9.04
CA ALA A 32 3.26 8.92 -8.51
C ALA A 32 2.76 8.89 -7.01
N VAL A 33 2.14 9.99 -6.48
CA VAL A 33 1.48 10.07 -5.12
C VAL A 33 0.37 9.03 -5.04
N ALA A 34 0.03 8.45 -3.89
CA ALA A 34 -1.27 7.79 -3.73
C ALA A 34 -2.43 8.68 -4.23
N ILE A 35 -3.43 8.10 -4.89
CA ILE A 35 -4.59 8.83 -5.39
C ILE A 35 -5.32 9.45 -4.21
N GLU A 36 -5.41 10.78 -4.19
CA GLU A 36 -6.16 11.46 -3.13
C GLU A 36 -7.65 11.57 -3.42
N ASN A 37 -8.33 10.42 -3.34
CA ASN A 37 -9.79 10.32 -3.44
C ASN A 37 -10.47 10.14 -2.06
N GLY A 38 -9.72 10.26 -0.96
CA GLY A 38 -10.24 10.09 0.40
C GLY A 38 -10.58 8.65 0.81
N LEU A 39 -10.32 7.66 -0.05
CA LEU A 39 -10.58 6.24 0.19
C LEU A 39 -9.31 5.48 0.59
N ALA A 40 -9.48 4.23 1.01
CA ALA A 40 -8.40 3.30 1.34
C ALA A 40 -7.33 3.87 2.30
N ARG A 41 -7.74 4.70 3.28
CA ARG A 41 -6.85 5.19 4.35
C ARG A 41 -6.23 4.04 5.16
N THR A 42 -6.93 2.92 5.20
CA THR A 42 -6.46 1.58 5.56
C THR A 42 -6.80 0.61 4.43
N PRO A 43 -6.18 -0.58 4.36
CA PRO A 43 -6.47 -1.57 3.34
C PRO A 43 -7.96 -1.95 3.32
N ALA A 44 -8.50 -2.21 2.13
CA ALA A 44 -9.91 -2.61 2.00
C ALA A 44 -10.15 -3.98 2.65
N MET A 45 -11.28 -4.12 3.35
CA MET A 45 -11.72 -5.40 3.91
C MET A 45 -13.10 -5.76 3.36
N GLY A 46 -13.27 -6.98 2.89
CA GLY A 46 -14.52 -7.38 2.24
C GLY A 46 -14.56 -8.83 1.81
N PHE A 47 -15.33 -9.07 0.76
CA PHE A 47 -15.53 -10.37 0.12
C PHE A 47 -15.44 -10.21 -1.40
N ASN A 48 -14.98 -11.24 -2.09
CA ASN A 48 -15.08 -11.39 -3.52
C ASN A 48 -15.47 -12.85 -3.85
N ASN A 49 -16.42 -13.04 -4.76
CA ASN A 49 -16.97 -14.38 -5.04
C ASN A 49 -16.09 -15.31 -5.89
N TRP A 50 -14.99 -14.82 -6.48
CA TRP A 50 -14.27 -15.55 -7.52
C TRP A 50 -13.74 -16.90 -7.03
N ASN A 51 -12.98 -16.93 -5.95
CA ASN A 51 -12.40 -18.19 -5.44
C ASN A 51 -13.49 -19.18 -5.01
N ALA A 52 -14.61 -18.68 -4.48
CA ALA A 52 -15.73 -19.48 -4.04
C ALA A 52 -16.53 -20.07 -5.21
N THR A 53 -16.85 -19.29 -6.25
CA THR A 53 -17.92 -19.63 -7.21
C THR A 53 -17.50 -19.54 -8.68
N ASN A 54 -16.42 -18.83 -9.00
CA ASN A 54 -16.09 -18.41 -10.36
C ASN A 54 -17.35 -17.93 -11.11
N CYS A 55 -17.69 -18.59 -12.22
CA CYS A 55 -18.88 -18.33 -13.03
C CYS A 55 -19.94 -19.42 -12.91
N ARG A 56 -19.91 -20.25 -11.86
CA ARG A 56 -20.89 -21.33 -11.67
C ARG A 56 -22.29 -20.77 -11.37
N ALA A 57 -23.30 -21.63 -11.42
CA ALA A 57 -24.70 -21.20 -11.35
C ALA A 57 -25.07 -20.56 -10.00
N GLU A 58 -24.32 -20.89 -8.93
CA GLU A 58 -24.52 -20.35 -7.59
C GLU A 58 -24.09 -18.89 -7.45
N PHE A 59 -23.41 -18.32 -8.46
CA PHE A 59 -23.10 -16.89 -8.51
C PHE A 59 -24.30 -16.10 -9.05
N ASP A 60 -25.17 -15.66 -8.15
CA ASP A 60 -26.38 -14.92 -8.48
C ASP A 60 -26.72 -13.87 -7.41
N GLU A 61 -27.80 -13.11 -7.64
CA GLU A 61 -28.32 -12.12 -6.73
C GLU A 61 -28.62 -12.70 -5.33
N GLN A 62 -29.13 -13.93 -5.24
CA GLN A 62 -29.48 -14.54 -3.96
C GLN A 62 -28.23 -14.83 -3.12
N MET A 63 -27.17 -15.36 -3.74
CA MET A 63 -25.89 -15.60 -3.09
C MET A 63 -25.32 -14.31 -2.50
N VAL A 64 -25.31 -13.22 -3.28
CA VAL A 64 -24.78 -11.92 -2.82
C VAL A 64 -25.55 -11.41 -1.62
N ARG A 65 -26.90 -11.52 -1.65
CA ARG A 65 -27.76 -11.14 -0.51
C ARG A 65 -27.45 -11.98 0.73
N GLN A 66 -27.26 -13.29 0.58
CA GLN A 66 -26.92 -14.19 1.69
C GLN A 66 -25.56 -13.86 2.30
N ILE A 67 -24.54 -13.58 1.49
CA ILE A 67 -23.21 -13.15 1.97
C ILE A 67 -23.33 -11.84 2.75
N ALA A 68 -24.08 -10.85 2.24
CA ALA A 68 -24.31 -9.59 2.94
C ALA A 68 -25.01 -9.80 4.29
N ASP A 69 -25.99 -10.71 4.37
CA ASP A 69 -26.66 -11.04 5.62
C ASP A 69 -25.73 -11.78 6.60
N ILE A 70 -24.87 -12.68 6.12
CA ILE A 70 -23.84 -13.37 6.92
C ILE A 70 -22.83 -12.38 7.50
N PHE A 71 -22.42 -11.36 6.73
CA PHE A 71 -21.53 -10.33 7.22
C PHE A 71 -22.05 -9.63 8.47
N VAL A 72 -23.35 -9.37 8.53
CA VAL A 72 -24.00 -8.80 9.70
C VAL A 72 -24.18 -9.86 10.79
N ALA A 73 -24.78 -11.01 10.45
CA ALA A 73 -25.17 -12.03 11.43
C ALA A 73 -23.99 -12.68 12.15
N ARG A 74 -22.83 -12.78 11.51
CA ARG A 74 -21.60 -13.40 12.06
C ARG A 74 -20.55 -12.37 12.50
N GLY A 75 -20.90 -11.08 12.51
CA GLY A 75 -20.03 -10.02 13.05
C GLY A 75 -18.82 -9.64 12.19
N LEU A 76 -18.77 -10.08 10.93
CA LEU A 76 -17.70 -9.70 9.99
C LEU A 76 -17.77 -8.21 9.63
N ARG A 77 -18.97 -7.65 9.44
CA ARG A 77 -19.14 -6.20 9.23
C ARG A 77 -18.53 -5.42 10.37
N ASP A 78 -18.89 -5.82 11.59
CA ASP A 78 -18.39 -5.13 12.77
C ASP A 78 -16.87 -5.33 12.89
N ALA A 79 -16.31 -6.41 12.33
CA ALA A 79 -14.87 -6.69 12.21
C ALA A 79 -14.13 -5.83 11.18
N GLY A 80 -14.86 -5.10 10.35
CA GLY A 80 -14.30 -4.17 9.36
C GLY A 80 -14.59 -4.59 7.91
N TYR A 81 -15.05 -5.83 7.68
CA TYR A 81 -15.40 -6.32 6.34
C TYR A 81 -16.64 -5.60 5.83
N THR A 82 -16.44 -4.64 4.95
CA THR A 82 -17.52 -3.76 4.49
C THR A 82 -17.82 -3.88 3.01
N TYR A 83 -16.89 -4.34 2.19
CA TYR A 83 -17.10 -4.49 0.75
C TYR A 83 -17.64 -5.88 0.40
N VAL A 84 -18.74 -5.96 -0.36
CA VAL A 84 -19.24 -7.19 -0.99
C VAL A 84 -19.05 -7.03 -2.49
N ASN A 85 -17.98 -7.62 -3.02
CA ASN A 85 -17.56 -7.42 -4.40
C ASN A 85 -18.03 -8.58 -5.29
N LEU A 86 -18.56 -8.23 -6.46
CA LEU A 86 -18.74 -9.17 -7.56
C LEU A 86 -17.47 -9.22 -8.41
N ASP A 87 -17.15 -10.42 -8.89
CA ASP A 87 -16.11 -10.66 -9.88
C ASP A 87 -16.71 -10.90 -11.28
N ASP A 88 -15.96 -11.50 -12.20
CA ASP A 88 -16.37 -11.74 -13.59
C ASP A 88 -17.70 -12.51 -13.72
N CYS A 89 -18.27 -12.53 -14.94
CA CYS A 89 -19.50 -13.26 -15.30
C CYS A 89 -20.83 -12.70 -14.76
N TRP A 90 -20.87 -11.43 -14.33
CA TRP A 90 -22.11 -10.78 -13.88
C TRP A 90 -22.94 -10.18 -15.02
N ALA A 91 -22.33 -9.90 -16.17
CA ALA A 91 -22.95 -9.26 -17.33
C ALA A 91 -23.30 -10.26 -18.44
N LEU A 92 -24.05 -9.83 -19.45
CA LEU A 92 -24.17 -10.53 -20.72
C LEU A 92 -22.89 -10.36 -21.57
N PRO A 93 -22.58 -11.30 -22.49
CA PRO A 93 -21.38 -11.23 -23.34
C PRO A 93 -21.34 -10.03 -24.31
N ASN A 94 -22.47 -9.36 -24.51
CA ASN A 94 -22.63 -8.23 -25.42
C ASN A 94 -23.23 -7.03 -24.69
N ARG A 95 -22.73 -5.84 -25.04
CA ARG A 95 -23.35 -4.56 -24.69
C ARG A 95 -24.69 -4.41 -25.40
N ASP A 96 -25.56 -3.55 -24.88
CA ASP A 96 -26.80 -3.17 -25.57
C ASP A 96 -26.53 -2.30 -26.82
N GLY A 97 -27.59 -1.93 -27.55
CA GLY A 97 -27.48 -1.10 -28.75
C GLY A 97 -26.95 0.33 -28.52
N ALA A 98 -26.89 0.78 -27.26
CA ALA A 98 -26.32 2.06 -26.86
C ALA A 98 -24.88 1.91 -26.30
N GLY A 99 -24.34 0.70 -26.29
CA GLY A 99 -23.00 0.40 -25.78
C GLY A 99 -22.93 0.21 -24.27
N ASN A 100 -24.05 0.09 -23.54
CA ASN A 100 -24.03 -0.12 -22.09
C ASN A 100 -23.80 -1.59 -21.74
N LEU A 101 -23.15 -1.84 -20.60
CA LEU A 101 -23.10 -3.15 -19.96
C LEU A 101 -24.51 -3.59 -19.53
N VAL A 102 -24.85 -4.85 -19.77
CA VAL A 102 -26.17 -5.41 -19.43
C VAL A 102 -25.97 -6.51 -18.38
N PRO A 103 -26.49 -6.37 -17.15
CA PRO A 103 -26.48 -7.46 -16.17
C PRO A 103 -27.15 -8.71 -16.71
N ASP A 104 -26.63 -9.90 -16.41
CA ASP A 104 -27.28 -11.16 -16.80
C ASP A 104 -28.65 -11.26 -16.11
N PRO A 105 -29.78 -11.29 -16.84
CA PRO A 105 -31.12 -11.26 -16.26
C PRO A 105 -31.51 -12.57 -15.57
N VAL A 106 -30.75 -13.67 -15.78
CA VAL A 106 -30.95 -14.93 -15.06
C VAL A 106 -30.31 -14.84 -13.68
N ARG A 107 -29.08 -14.31 -13.60
CA ARG A 107 -28.32 -14.17 -12.33
C ARG A 107 -28.81 -12.99 -11.50
N PHE A 108 -29.13 -11.88 -12.17
CA PHE A 108 -29.48 -10.59 -11.58
C PHE A 108 -30.81 -10.09 -12.16
N PRO A 109 -31.94 -10.79 -11.90
CA PRO A 109 -33.24 -10.46 -12.49
C PRO A 109 -33.74 -9.07 -12.11
N ASN A 110 -33.27 -8.50 -10.99
CA ASN A 110 -33.61 -7.15 -10.56
C ASN A 110 -32.54 -6.10 -10.92
N GLY A 111 -31.49 -6.50 -11.64
CA GLY A 111 -30.35 -5.67 -12.01
C GLY A 111 -29.41 -5.35 -10.85
N ILE A 112 -28.21 -4.87 -11.18
CA ILE A 112 -27.13 -4.64 -10.22
C ILE A 112 -27.49 -3.57 -9.18
N LYS A 113 -28.21 -2.51 -9.57
CA LYS A 113 -28.63 -1.47 -8.63
C LYS A 113 -29.45 -2.03 -7.46
N ALA A 114 -30.38 -2.97 -7.73
CA ALA A 114 -31.20 -3.56 -6.68
C ALA A 114 -30.37 -4.41 -5.69
N VAL A 115 -29.29 -5.03 -6.17
CA VAL A 115 -28.33 -5.75 -5.33
C VAL A 115 -27.51 -4.78 -4.50
N ALA A 116 -26.96 -3.73 -5.11
CA ALA A 116 -26.21 -2.69 -4.42
C ALA A 116 -27.06 -2.02 -3.32
N ASP A 117 -28.31 -1.64 -3.64
CA ASP A 117 -29.25 -1.06 -2.67
C ASP A 117 -29.50 -2.01 -1.48
N TYR A 118 -29.58 -3.33 -1.72
CA TYR A 118 -29.72 -4.32 -0.64
C TYR A 118 -28.47 -4.37 0.25
N VAL A 119 -27.28 -4.43 -0.35
CA VAL A 119 -26.00 -4.43 0.36
C VAL A 119 -25.86 -3.15 1.21
N HIS A 120 -26.17 -1.98 0.64
CA HIS A 120 -26.19 -0.71 1.37
C HIS A 120 -27.17 -0.73 2.55
N GLY A 121 -28.34 -1.35 2.38
CA GLY A 121 -29.33 -1.54 3.44
C GLY A 121 -28.84 -2.38 4.63
N ARG A 122 -27.67 -3.03 4.54
CA ARG A 122 -27.00 -3.75 5.65
C ARG A 122 -25.86 -2.95 6.28
N GLY A 123 -25.65 -1.71 5.83
CA GLY A 123 -24.49 -0.89 6.23
C GLY A 123 -23.19 -1.37 5.60
N LEU A 124 -23.28 -2.04 4.45
CA LEU A 124 -22.14 -2.53 3.68
C LEU A 124 -21.98 -1.68 2.41
N LYS A 125 -20.90 -1.94 1.67
CA LYS A 125 -20.53 -1.33 0.40
C LYS A 125 -20.51 -2.39 -0.69
N PHE A 126 -20.81 -2.01 -1.92
CA PHE A 126 -20.94 -2.94 -3.04
C PHE A 126 -19.83 -2.74 -4.07
N GLY A 127 -19.21 -3.82 -4.52
CA GLY A 127 -18.18 -3.77 -5.56
C GLY A 127 -18.54 -4.51 -6.83
N ILE A 128 -17.93 -4.10 -7.94
CA ILE A 128 -18.10 -4.72 -9.25
C ILE A 128 -16.75 -4.95 -9.93
N TYR A 129 -16.77 -5.67 -11.04
CA TYR A 129 -15.60 -6.06 -11.81
C TYR A 129 -15.76 -5.72 -13.30
N THR A 130 -14.67 -5.31 -13.95
CA THR A 130 -14.49 -5.40 -15.40
C THR A 130 -12.99 -5.41 -15.72
N SER A 131 -12.60 -5.32 -16.99
CA SER A 131 -11.20 -5.41 -17.45
C SER A 131 -10.77 -4.20 -18.26
N ALA A 132 -9.51 -3.81 -18.09
CA ALA A 132 -8.79 -2.80 -18.85
C ALA A 132 -8.37 -3.29 -20.26
N GLY A 133 -9.26 -4.00 -20.94
CA GLY A 133 -9.09 -4.46 -22.31
C GLY A 133 -10.45 -4.66 -22.98
N THR A 134 -10.47 -5.25 -24.18
CA THR A 134 -11.72 -5.42 -24.93
C THR A 134 -12.68 -6.44 -24.31
N LYS A 135 -12.16 -7.36 -23.50
CA LYS A 135 -12.90 -8.46 -22.88
C LYS A 135 -12.40 -8.72 -21.44
N THR A 136 -13.26 -9.29 -20.61
CA THR A 136 -12.86 -9.84 -19.30
C THR A 136 -12.08 -11.15 -19.45
N CYS A 137 -11.54 -11.68 -18.36
CA CYS A 137 -10.64 -12.84 -18.40
C CYS A 137 -11.36 -14.16 -18.71
N ASN A 138 -12.64 -14.30 -18.34
CA ASN A 138 -13.36 -15.52 -18.62
C ASN A 138 -13.45 -15.79 -20.13
N SER A 139 -13.31 -17.05 -20.53
CA SER A 139 -13.32 -17.47 -21.93
C SER A 139 -14.66 -17.24 -22.65
N LEU A 140 -15.75 -17.03 -21.92
CA LEU A 140 -17.04 -16.58 -22.48
C LEU A 140 -16.96 -15.15 -23.05
N GLY A 141 -15.95 -14.37 -22.65
CA GLY A 141 -15.63 -13.06 -23.22
C GLY A 141 -16.69 -12.00 -22.95
N PHE A 142 -16.88 -11.62 -21.68
CA PHE A 142 -17.74 -10.48 -21.32
C PHE A 142 -17.07 -9.15 -21.72
N PRO A 143 -17.83 -8.08 -21.98
CA PRO A 143 -17.24 -6.81 -22.41
C PRO A 143 -16.30 -6.24 -21.35
N GLY A 144 -15.06 -5.94 -21.74
CA GLY A 144 -14.18 -5.07 -20.97
C GLY A 144 -14.48 -3.60 -21.25
N ALA A 145 -13.80 -2.68 -20.55
CA ALA A 145 -14.14 -1.26 -20.55
C ALA A 145 -13.20 -0.39 -21.41
N ILE A 146 -12.21 -0.96 -22.11
CA ILE A 146 -11.31 -0.13 -22.94
C ILE A 146 -12.10 0.59 -24.04
N GLY A 147 -11.97 1.91 -24.11
CA GLY A 147 -12.77 2.77 -25.01
C GLY A 147 -14.20 3.07 -24.55
N HIS A 148 -14.64 2.49 -23.43
CA HIS A 148 -15.95 2.73 -22.80
C HIS A 148 -15.83 3.25 -21.36
N GLU A 149 -14.65 3.69 -20.93
CA GLU A 149 -14.31 3.94 -19.53
C GLU A 149 -15.29 4.92 -18.87
N GLN A 150 -15.58 6.06 -19.51
CA GLN A 150 -16.52 7.05 -18.97
C GLN A 150 -17.96 6.55 -18.94
N GLN A 151 -18.39 5.80 -19.95
CA GLN A 151 -19.75 5.24 -20.03
C GLN A 151 -19.96 4.21 -18.93
N ASP A 152 -18.99 3.32 -18.74
CA ASP A 152 -19.04 2.27 -17.72
C ASP A 152 -18.94 2.85 -16.31
N ALA A 153 -18.03 3.82 -16.08
CA ALA A 153 -17.94 4.53 -14.80
C ALA A 153 -19.26 5.22 -14.43
N ASN A 154 -19.89 5.92 -15.37
CA ASN A 154 -21.21 6.53 -15.15
C ASN A 154 -22.28 5.49 -14.81
N THR A 155 -22.24 4.33 -15.48
CA THR A 155 -23.15 3.21 -15.22
C THR A 155 -22.97 2.68 -13.79
N PHE A 156 -21.72 2.39 -13.39
CA PHE A 156 -21.39 1.93 -12.04
C PHE A 156 -21.80 2.93 -10.97
N ALA A 157 -21.54 4.22 -11.19
CA ALA A 157 -21.97 5.27 -10.27
C ALA A 157 -23.50 5.34 -10.15
N SER A 158 -24.23 5.20 -11.26
CA SER A 158 -25.70 5.20 -11.27
C SER A 158 -26.31 4.00 -10.54
N TRP A 159 -25.60 2.87 -10.50
CA TRP A 159 -26.01 1.68 -9.75
C TRP A 159 -25.62 1.71 -8.29
N GLY A 160 -24.84 2.70 -7.85
CA GLY A 160 -24.39 2.80 -6.46
C GLY A 160 -23.17 1.93 -6.14
N VAL A 161 -22.34 1.58 -7.13
CA VAL A 161 -21.08 0.85 -6.89
C VAL A 161 -20.12 1.70 -6.04
N ASP A 162 -19.42 1.08 -5.11
CA ASP A 162 -18.45 1.70 -4.19
C ASP A 162 -17.01 1.20 -4.39
N TYR A 163 -16.82 0.13 -5.17
CA TYR A 163 -15.54 -0.53 -5.41
C TYR A 163 -15.50 -1.06 -6.85
N LEU A 164 -14.39 -0.86 -7.56
CA LEU A 164 -14.13 -1.47 -8.85
C LEU A 164 -12.83 -2.30 -8.79
N LYS A 165 -12.92 -3.61 -9.04
CA LYS A 165 -11.77 -4.44 -9.46
C LYS A 165 -11.63 -4.30 -10.98
N TYR A 166 -10.44 -3.93 -11.44
CA TYR A 166 -10.20 -3.65 -12.87
C TYR A 166 -9.05 -4.50 -13.41
N ASP A 167 -9.41 -5.54 -14.14
CA ASP A 167 -8.51 -6.57 -14.65
C ASP A 167 -7.66 -6.11 -15.84
N ASN A 168 -6.84 -7.01 -16.38
CA ASN A 168 -5.89 -6.74 -17.46
C ASN A 168 -6.03 -7.68 -18.68
N CYS A 169 -7.12 -8.44 -18.78
CA CYS A 169 -7.40 -9.32 -19.93
C CYS A 169 -7.98 -8.59 -21.15
N GLY A 170 -8.03 -9.30 -22.28
CA GLY A 170 -8.52 -8.77 -23.56
C GLY A 170 -7.45 -8.02 -24.35
N ASP A 171 -7.82 -7.52 -25.54
CA ASP A 171 -6.93 -6.69 -26.36
C ASP A 171 -6.77 -5.30 -25.73
N HIS A 172 -5.52 -4.83 -25.62
CA HIS A 172 -5.17 -3.54 -25.04
C HIS A 172 -5.11 -2.41 -26.08
N LEU A 173 -5.35 -2.71 -27.36
CA LEU A 173 -5.39 -1.75 -28.46
C LEU A 173 -4.10 -0.91 -28.59
N GLY A 174 -2.96 -1.53 -28.26
CA GLY A 174 -1.64 -0.89 -28.26
C GLY A 174 -1.42 0.15 -27.13
N GLN A 175 -2.33 0.26 -26.15
CA GLN A 175 -2.21 1.19 -25.04
C GLN A 175 -1.41 0.59 -23.88
N SER A 176 -0.57 1.42 -23.25
CA SER A 176 0.19 1.01 -22.06
C SER A 176 -0.74 0.71 -20.88
N ALA A 177 -0.27 -0.10 -19.90
CA ALA A 177 -1.03 -0.33 -18.67
C ALA A 177 -1.31 1.00 -17.95
N GLN A 178 -0.29 1.83 -17.78
CA GLN A 178 -0.44 3.13 -17.13
C GLN A 178 -1.54 3.98 -17.79
N ASP A 179 -1.60 4.06 -19.13
CA ASP A 179 -2.64 4.82 -19.83
C ASP A 179 -4.04 4.24 -19.59
N ARG A 180 -4.20 2.92 -19.72
CA ARG A 180 -5.50 2.24 -19.59
C ARG A 180 -6.07 2.41 -18.18
N TYR A 181 -5.25 2.22 -17.15
CA TYR A 181 -5.68 2.40 -15.77
C TYR A 181 -5.93 3.87 -15.42
N THR A 182 -5.12 4.80 -15.94
CA THR A 182 -5.29 6.25 -15.78
C THR A 182 -6.62 6.73 -16.36
N ARG A 183 -7.01 6.24 -17.55
CA ARG A 183 -8.31 6.58 -18.17
C ARG A 183 -9.50 6.15 -17.31
N MET A 184 -9.46 4.95 -16.76
CA MET A 184 -10.53 4.48 -15.86
C MET A 184 -10.55 5.26 -14.54
N ARG A 185 -9.39 5.59 -13.95
CA ARG A 185 -9.34 6.51 -12.81
C ARG A 185 -10.07 7.81 -13.10
N ASP A 186 -9.71 8.48 -14.20
CA ASP A 186 -10.28 9.79 -14.54
C ASP A 186 -11.78 9.70 -14.76
N ALA A 187 -12.22 8.62 -15.42
CA ALA A 187 -13.64 8.32 -15.62
C ALA A 187 -14.38 8.15 -14.28
N LEU A 188 -13.83 7.40 -13.32
CA LEU A 188 -14.40 7.21 -11.98
C LEU A 188 -14.48 8.53 -11.21
N LEU A 189 -13.41 9.32 -11.21
CA LEU A 189 -13.38 10.64 -10.54
C LEU A 189 -14.43 11.59 -11.15
N ALA A 190 -14.59 11.58 -12.48
CA ALA A 190 -15.56 12.43 -13.18
C ALA A 190 -17.02 12.11 -12.85
N THR A 191 -17.32 10.92 -12.31
CA THR A 191 -18.68 10.58 -11.86
C THR A 191 -19.12 11.37 -10.62
N GLY A 192 -18.16 11.88 -9.84
CA GLY A 192 -18.41 12.50 -8.53
C GLY A 192 -18.82 11.53 -7.42
N ARG A 193 -18.95 10.22 -7.70
CA ARG A 193 -19.17 9.18 -6.69
C ARG A 193 -17.82 8.63 -6.22
N PRO A 194 -17.55 8.56 -4.90
CA PRO A 194 -16.37 7.87 -4.40
C PRO A 194 -16.43 6.37 -4.70
N ILE A 195 -15.56 5.88 -5.57
CA ILE A 195 -15.41 4.46 -5.92
C ILE A 195 -13.96 4.05 -5.66
N LEU A 196 -13.74 3.05 -4.81
CA LEU A 196 -12.40 2.52 -4.53
C LEU A 196 -11.92 1.79 -5.78
N PHE A 197 -10.74 2.15 -6.29
CA PHE A 197 -10.23 1.59 -7.54
C PHE A 197 -9.10 0.59 -7.28
N SER A 198 -9.36 -0.69 -7.53
CA SER A 198 -8.39 -1.78 -7.37
C SER A 198 -7.88 -2.26 -8.72
N ILE A 199 -6.57 -2.11 -8.93
CA ILE A 199 -5.87 -2.47 -10.17
C ILE A 199 -5.48 -3.95 -10.14
N CYS A 200 -5.90 -4.71 -11.14
CA CYS A 200 -5.60 -6.13 -11.25
C CYS A 200 -4.81 -6.41 -12.54
N GLU A 201 -3.51 -6.06 -12.55
CA GLU A 201 -2.58 -6.32 -13.67
C GLU A 201 -1.44 -7.28 -13.35
N TRP A 202 -1.55 -7.93 -12.19
CA TRP A 202 -0.73 -9.07 -11.75
C TRP A 202 0.75 -8.79 -11.50
N GLY A 203 1.14 -7.53 -11.34
CA GLY A 203 2.55 -7.14 -11.22
C GLY A 203 3.29 -7.02 -12.55
N SER A 204 2.61 -7.27 -13.68
CA SER A 204 3.18 -7.44 -15.01
C SER A 204 3.96 -6.22 -15.49
N ASN A 205 3.55 -5.01 -15.11
CA ASN A 205 4.21 -3.75 -15.48
C ASN A 205 4.72 -2.99 -14.25
N ALA A 206 5.05 -3.71 -13.17
CA ALA A 206 5.54 -3.13 -11.91
C ALA A 206 4.62 -2.01 -11.36
N PRO A 207 3.34 -2.29 -11.05
CA PRO A 207 2.36 -1.29 -10.64
C PRO A 207 2.76 -0.54 -9.36
N TRP A 208 3.54 -1.17 -8.47
CA TRP A 208 4.13 -0.51 -7.29
C TRP A 208 5.00 0.72 -7.60
N ASP A 209 5.33 0.92 -8.87
CA ASP A 209 6.06 2.07 -9.36
C ASP A 209 5.17 3.19 -9.89
N TRP A 210 3.99 2.91 -10.43
CA TRP A 210 3.19 3.92 -11.15
C TRP A 210 1.71 3.96 -10.76
N ALA A 211 1.20 2.96 -10.05
CA ALA A 211 -0.24 2.79 -9.76
C ALA A 211 -0.74 3.64 -8.60
N GLN A 212 0.16 4.13 -7.74
CA GLN A 212 -0.15 4.99 -6.61
C GLN A 212 -1.16 6.11 -6.92
N PRO A 213 -1.02 6.99 -7.93
CA PRO A 213 -1.95 8.10 -8.22
C PRO A 213 -3.13 7.64 -9.05
N VAL A 214 -3.14 6.35 -9.38
CA VAL A 214 -4.07 5.74 -10.32
C VAL A 214 -5.14 5.05 -9.52
N GLY A 215 -4.77 4.08 -8.69
CA GLY A 215 -5.67 3.26 -7.91
C GLY A 215 -5.32 3.23 -6.42
N ASN A 216 -6.25 2.69 -5.65
CA ASN A 216 -6.13 2.54 -4.20
C ASN A 216 -5.43 1.26 -3.77
N SER A 217 -5.35 0.27 -4.66
CA SER A 217 -4.57 -0.94 -4.50
C SER A 217 -4.16 -1.49 -5.87
N TRP A 218 -3.10 -2.30 -5.91
CA TRP A 218 -2.68 -2.99 -7.13
C TRP A 218 -2.20 -4.40 -6.84
N ARG A 219 -2.70 -5.36 -7.62
CA ARG A 219 -2.24 -6.75 -7.61
C ARG A 219 -0.75 -6.81 -7.95
N THR A 220 0.02 -7.47 -7.10
CA THR A 220 1.49 -7.56 -7.24
C THR A 220 1.97 -8.86 -7.87
N THR A 221 1.07 -9.84 -8.00
CA THR A 221 1.36 -11.20 -8.48
C THR A 221 0.23 -11.73 -9.36
N GLY A 222 0.48 -12.87 -10.02
CA GLY A 222 -0.57 -13.75 -10.52
C GLY A 222 -1.53 -14.21 -9.42
N ASP A 223 -2.60 -14.91 -9.83
CA ASP A 223 -3.68 -15.30 -8.93
C ASP A 223 -3.21 -16.29 -7.86
N ILE A 224 -3.71 -16.11 -6.64
CA ILE A 224 -3.58 -17.10 -5.58
C ILE A 224 -4.40 -18.34 -5.90
N GLU A 225 -3.93 -19.47 -5.39
CA GLU A 225 -4.67 -20.72 -5.36
C GLU A 225 -4.71 -21.22 -3.92
N ASP A 226 -5.75 -21.98 -3.58
CA ASP A 226 -5.92 -22.56 -2.26
C ASP A 226 -4.98 -23.75 -1.99
N ASN A 227 -3.67 -23.47 -1.96
CA ASN A 227 -2.63 -24.38 -1.54
C ASN A 227 -1.43 -23.63 -0.95
N TRP A 228 -0.68 -24.31 -0.09
CA TRP A 228 0.45 -23.74 0.64
C TRP A 228 1.51 -23.11 -0.28
N ASN A 229 1.84 -23.78 -1.39
CA ASN A 229 2.91 -23.34 -2.28
C ASN A 229 2.55 -22.03 -2.99
N SER A 230 1.29 -21.88 -3.43
CA SER A 230 0.81 -20.64 -4.05
C SER A 230 0.84 -19.49 -3.06
N MET A 231 0.25 -19.68 -1.86
CA MET A 231 0.27 -18.67 -0.79
C MET A 231 1.71 -18.23 -0.44
N LEU A 232 2.63 -19.20 -0.31
CA LEU A 232 4.02 -18.93 0.02
C LEU A 232 4.76 -18.15 -1.08
N ALA A 233 4.56 -18.51 -2.35
CA ALA A 233 5.17 -17.83 -3.48
C ALA A 233 4.70 -16.35 -3.56
N ILE A 234 3.42 -16.12 -3.35
CA ILE A 234 2.82 -14.78 -3.35
C ILE A 234 3.32 -13.95 -2.18
N PHE A 235 3.37 -14.53 -0.98
CA PHE A 235 3.95 -13.87 0.19
C PHE A 235 5.38 -13.39 -0.10
N LYS A 236 6.24 -14.27 -0.62
CA LYS A 236 7.64 -13.95 -0.92
C LYS A 236 7.80 -12.86 -1.97
N ALA A 237 6.93 -12.82 -2.98
CA ALA A 237 6.93 -11.75 -3.97
C ALA A 237 6.49 -10.41 -3.37
N ASN A 238 5.45 -10.41 -2.54
CA ASN A 238 4.84 -9.19 -2.03
C ASN A 238 5.59 -8.56 -0.84
N VAL A 239 6.22 -9.37 0.01
CA VAL A 239 6.91 -8.87 1.21
C VAL A 239 8.08 -7.93 0.87
N GLY A 240 8.72 -8.12 -0.29
CA GLY A 240 9.80 -7.26 -0.80
C GLY A 240 9.34 -5.87 -1.25
N LEU A 241 8.03 -5.64 -1.37
CA LEU A 241 7.45 -4.38 -1.85
C LEU A 241 7.00 -3.46 -0.71
N ALA A 242 7.43 -3.71 0.53
CA ALA A 242 6.97 -2.97 1.71
C ALA A 242 7.10 -1.44 1.59
N VAL A 243 8.20 -0.96 0.97
CA VAL A 243 8.44 0.47 0.73
C VAL A 243 7.51 1.08 -0.31
N ASN A 244 6.73 0.28 -1.04
CA ASN A 244 5.82 0.74 -2.09
C ASN A 244 4.38 0.87 -1.61
N ALA A 245 4.02 0.37 -0.44
CA ALA A 245 2.70 0.56 0.13
C ALA A 245 2.67 1.80 1.03
N GLN A 246 1.58 2.55 0.97
CA GLN A 246 1.32 3.69 1.85
C GLN A 246 -0.18 3.90 1.98
N ARG A 247 -0.60 4.82 2.84
CA ARG A 247 -2.00 5.20 2.98
C ARG A 247 -2.61 5.58 1.64
N GLY A 248 -3.79 5.04 1.35
CA GLY A 248 -4.47 5.29 0.08
C GLY A 248 -3.98 4.45 -1.08
N GLY A 249 -2.87 3.70 -0.95
CA GLY A 249 -2.26 2.90 -2.01
C GLY A 249 -1.56 1.64 -1.49
N TRP A 250 -2.21 0.48 -1.67
CA TRP A 250 -1.77 -0.78 -1.07
C TRP A 250 -1.30 -1.81 -2.10
N ASN A 251 -0.21 -2.52 -1.78
CA ASN A 251 0.14 -3.74 -2.47
C ASN A 251 -0.92 -4.82 -2.20
N ASP A 252 -1.43 -5.46 -3.26
CA ASP A 252 -2.47 -6.48 -3.18
C ASP A 252 -1.89 -7.87 -3.56
N PRO A 253 -1.53 -8.71 -2.58
CA PRO A 253 -1.15 -10.10 -2.79
C PRO A 253 -2.36 -11.03 -3.04
N ASP A 254 -3.47 -10.52 -3.56
CA ASP A 254 -4.69 -11.25 -3.89
C ASP A 254 -5.54 -11.68 -2.67
N MET A 255 -6.70 -12.27 -2.98
CA MET A 255 -7.75 -12.62 -2.02
C MET A 255 -7.32 -13.67 -0.98
N LEU A 256 -8.05 -13.71 0.14
CA LEU A 256 -7.88 -14.72 1.18
C LEU A 256 -8.52 -16.05 0.77
N GLU A 257 -7.78 -17.14 0.94
CA GLU A 257 -8.25 -18.51 0.69
C GLU A 257 -8.79 -19.20 1.95
N VAL A 258 -8.81 -18.47 3.07
CA VAL A 258 -9.25 -18.97 4.38
C VAL A 258 -10.64 -19.58 4.30
N GLY A 259 -10.72 -20.90 4.45
CA GLY A 259 -11.97 -21.67 4.44
C GLY A 259 -12.21 -22.52 3.19
N ASN A 260 -11.41 -22.37 2.12
CA ASN A 260 -11.66 -23.06 0.84
C ASN A 260 -11.32 -24.57 0.83
N GLY A 261 -10.60 -25.05 1.85
CA GLY A 261 -10.39 -26.48 2.17
C GLY A 261 -9.08 -27.10 1.66
N GLY A 262 -8.28 -26.38 0.89
CA GLY A 262 -7.00 -26.81 0.34
C GLY A 262 -5.79 -26.58 1.25
N MET A 263 -5.97 -25.85 2.36
CA MET A 263 -4.97 -25.68 3.42
C MET A 263 -5.53 -26.06 4.80
N THR A 264 -4.64 -26.34 5.74
CA THR A 264 -4.99 -26.58 7.15
C THR A 264 -5.34 -25.28 7.88
N ASP A 265 -6.05 -25.36 9.01
CA ASP A 265 -6.32 -24.19 9.86
C ASP A 265 -5.03 -23.47 10.31
N THR A 266 -3.93 -24.21 10.51
CA THR A 266 -2.62 -23.63 10.84
C THR A 266 -2.09 -22.78 9.69
N GLU A 267 -2.16 -23.30 8.47
CA GLU A 267 -1.72 -22.62 7.25
C GLU A 267 -2.61 -21.41 6.95
N TYR A 268 -3.93 -21.52 7.14
CA TYR A 268 -4.85 -20.39 7.01
C TYR A 268 -4.61 -19.29 8.05
N ARG A 269 -4.23 -19.65 9.29
CA ARG A 269 -3.81 -18.65 10.30
C ARG A 269 -2.52 -17.96 9.88
N SER A 270 -1.57 -18.68 9.29
CA SER A 270 -0.35 -18.07 8.71
C SER A 270 -0.70 -17.14 7.56
N HIS A 271 -1.49 -17.60 6.58
CA HIS A 271 -2.01 -16.80 5.45
C HIS A 271 -2.62 -15.48 5.94
N PHE A 272 -3.62 -15.56 6.82
CA PHE A 272 -4.31 -14.38 7.34
C PHE A 272 -3.36 -13.43 8.10
N SER A 273 -2.42 -13.98 8.87
CA SER A 273 -1.44 -13.19 9.62
C SER A 273 -0.48 -12.44 8.69
N LEU A 274 0.01 -13.10 7.65
CA LEU A 274 0.96 -12.52 6.70
C LEU A 274 0.30 -11.43 5.86
N TRP A 275 -0.92 -11.65 5.36
CA TRP A 275 -1.68 -10.62 4.65
C TRP A 275 -1.97 -9.41 5.54
N ALA A 276 -2.34 -9.66 6.80
CA ALA A 276 -2.55 -8.57 7.76
C ALA A 276 -1.27 -7.77 8.04
N MET A 277 -0.14 -8.44 8.28
CA MET A 277 1.16 -7.81 8.47
C MET A 277 1.57 -6.97 7.25
N MET A 278 1.31 -7.48 6.05
CA MET A 278 1.65 -6.83 4.79
C MET A 278 0.74 -5.64 4.40
N ASN A 279 -0.28 -5.29 5.20
CA ASN A 279 -1.30 -4.31 4.80
C ASN A 279 -1.99 -4.67 3.46
N ALA A 280 -2.15 -5.96 3.18
CA ALA A 280 -2.92 -6.42 2.04
C ALA A 280 -4.41 -6.06 2.21
N PRO A 281 -5.17 -5.84 1.12
CA PRO A 281 -6.62 -5.97 1.17
C PRO A 281 -7.00 -7.33 1.78
N LEU A 282 -7.90 -7.33 2.77
CA LEU A 282 -8.43 -8.56 3.36
C LEU A 282 -9.77 -8.90 2.72
N LEU A 283 -9.73 -9.42 1.50
CA LEU A 283 -10.90 -9.83 0.74
C LEU A 283 -11.12 -11.34 0.91
N ILE A 284 -12.19 -11.72 1.60
CA ILE A 284 -12.60 -13.12 1.78
C ILE A 284 -12.95 -13.73 0.42
N GLY A 285 -12.30 -14.85 0.08
CA GLY A 285 -12.57 -15.60 -1.15
C GLY A 285 -13.41 -16.86 -0.95
N SER A 286 -13.77 -17.25 0.29
CA SER A 286 -14.50 -18.49 0.57
C SER A 286 -16.02 -18.35 0.55
N ASP A 287 -16.72 -19.47 0.30
CA ASP A 287 -18.19 -19.50 0.40
C ASP A 287 -18.65 -19.59 1.86
N LEU A 288 -18.82 -18.43 2.47
CA LEU A 288 -19.23 -18.28 3.87
C LEU A 288 -20.59 -18.93 4.21
N ARG A 289 -21.40 -19.30 3.20
CA ARG A 289 -22.69 -19.98 3.41
C ARG A 289 -22.51 -21.42 3.87
N SER A 290 -21.37 -22.03 3.55
CA SER A 290 -21.02 -23.40 3.90
C SER A 290 -19.90 -23.51 4.94
N ASP A 291 -19.26 -22.41 5.31
CA ASP A 291 -18.08 -22.42 6.19
C ASP A 291 -18.39 -22.70 7.67
N GLY A 292 -17.43 -23.39 8.32
CA GLY A 292 -17.45 -23.73 9.74
C GLY A 292 -16.94 -22.63 10.65
N GLN A 293 -17.09 -22.80 11.97
CA GLN A 293 -16.70 -21.81 12.97
C GLN A 293 -15.19 -21.48 12.94
N SER A 294 -14.32 -22.43 12.62
CA SER A 294 -12.87 -22.19 12.54
C SER A 294 -12.51 -21.11 11.51
N THR A 295 -13.17 -21.09 10.35
CA THR A 295 -13.03 -20.03 9.35
C THR A 295 -13.36 -18.67 9.93
N PHE A 296 -14.49 -18.54 10.63
CA PHE A 296 -14.89 -17.28 11.26
C PHE A 296 -13.97 -16.88 12.42
N ASP A 297 -13.43 -17.82 13.19
CA ASP A 297 -12.47 -17.51 14.27
C ASP A 297 -11.16 -16.90 13.71
N ILE A 298 -10.74 -17.32 12.52
CA ILE A 298 -9.61 -16.72 11.80
C ILE A 298 -10.00 -15.34 11.29
N LEU A 299 -11.07 -15.27 10.48
CA LEU A 299 -11.49 -14.05 9.79
C LEU A 299 -11.95 -12.94 10.75
N THR A 300 -12.41 -13.26 11.96
CA THR A 300 -12.90 -12.25 12.92
C THR A 300 -11.88 -11.90 14.02
N ASN A 301 -10.64 -12.39 13.92
CA ASN A 301 -9.61 -12.08 14.92
C ASN A 301 -9.22 -10.59 14.89
N ARG A 302 -9.88 -9.81 15.75
CA ARG A 302 -9.71 -8.34 15.86
C ARG A 302 -8.29 -7.88 16.13
N ASP A 303 -7.51 -8.71 16.81
CA ASP A 303 -6.14 -8.35 17.16
C ASP A 303 -5.22 -8.38 15.94
N VAL A 304 -5.40 -9.36 15.06
CA VAL A 304 -4.66 -9.47 13.79
C VAL A 304 -5.17 -8.44 12.78
N ILE A 305 -6.50 -8.25 12.70
CA ILE A 305 -7.11 -7.19 11.88
C ILE A 305 -6.59 -5.81 12.27
N ALA A 306 -6.43 -5.53 13.56
CA ALA A 306 -5.92 -4.25 14.04
C ALA A 306 -4.49 -3.96 13.56
N LEU A 307 -3.70 -4.98 13.21
CA LEU A 307 -2.41 -4.76 12.56
C LEU A 307 -2.61 -4.26 11.12
N ASN A 308 -3.47 -4.92 10.35
CA ASN A 308 -3.77 -4.55 8.97
C ASN A 308 -4.40 -3.16 8.87
N GLN A 309 -5.28 -2.83 9.81
CA GLN A 309 -6.00 -1.57 9.90
C GLN A 309 -5.26 -0.54 10.76
N ASP A 310 -3.98 -0.77 11.06
CA ASP A 310 -3.22 0.12 11.93
C ASP A 310 -3.14 1.52 11.33
N GLY A 311 -3.38 2.49 12.20
CA GLY A 311 -3.46 3.89 11.87
C GLY A 311 -2.16 4.49 11.39
N LEU A 312 -1.02 3.80 11.35
CA LEU A 312 0.25 4.25 10.76
C LEU A 312 0.32 3.96 9.25
N GLY A 313 -0.36 2.92 8.78
CA GLY A 313 -0.39 2.56 7.35
C GLY A 313 0.93 2.02 6.79
N VAL A 314 1.87 1.56 7.62
CA VAL A 314 3.16 1.01 7.16
C VAL A 314 3.07 -0.52 7.01
N GLN A 315 3.38 -1.02 5.81
CA GLN A 315 3.50 -2.47 5.54
C GLN A 315 4.68 -3.06 6.33
N ALA A 316 4.54 -4.29 6.84
CA ALA A 316 5.63 -4.98 7.54
C ALA A 316 6.82 -5.27 6.61
N THR A 317 8.04 -5.19 7.16
CA THR A 317 9.29 -5.54 6.47
C THR A 317 9.86 -6.84 7.03
N GLU A 318 10.37 -7.70 6.14
CA GLU A 318 11.18 -8.86 6.51
C GLU A 318 12.60 -8.41 6.89
N ILE A 319 12.97 -8.61 8.16
CA ILE A 319 14.27 -8.21 8.69
C ILE A 319 15.27 -9.37 8.76
N ALA A 320 14.78 -10.61 8.69
CA ALA A 320 15.59 -11.81 8.65
C ALA A 320 14.82 -12.93 7.96
N ASN A 321 15.54 -13.71 7.17
CA ASN A 321 15.07 -14.94 6.54
C ASN A 321 16.24 -15.91 6.49
N ALA A 322 16.14 -17.00 7.24
CA ALA A 322 17.16 -18.04 7.29
C ALA A 322 16.48 -19.41 7.29
N ASP A 323 16.83 -20.24 6.30
CA ASP A 323 16.35 -21.62 6.17
C ASP A 323 14.80 -21.74 6.20
N GLY A 324 14.08 -20.75 5.66
CA GLY A 324 12.62 -20.73 5.65
C GLY A 324 11.96 -20.23 6.95
N HIS A 325 12.75 -19.61 7.83
CA HIS A 325 12.26 -18.93 9.02
C HIS A 325 12.28 -17.42 8.81
N HIS A 326 11.10 -16.85 8.66
CA HIS A 326 10.88 -15.46 8.31
C HIS A 326 10.58 -14.65 9.57
N VAL A 327 11.27 -13.52 9.75
CA VAL A 327 10.99 -12.56 10.82
C VAL A 327 10.57 -11.23 10.22
N LEU A 328 9.30 -10.88 10.42
CA LEU A 328 8.73 -9.64 9.95
C LEU A 328 8.49 -8.69 11.12
N THR A 329 8.68 -7.40 10.88
CA THR A 329 8.43 -6.34 11.85
C THR A 329 7.55 -5.27 11.24
N LYS A 330 6.68 -4.70 12.07
CA LYS A 330 5.74 -3.67 11.67
C LYS A 330 5.61 -2.64 12.79
N PRO A 331 6.06 -1.40 12.62
CA PRO A 331 5.73 -0.35 13.58
C PRO A 331 4.22 -0.10 13.56
N LEU A 332 3.64 0.15 14.74
CA LEU A 332 2.21 0.43 14.91
C LEU A 332 2.03 1.85 15.44
N ASP A 333 0.96 2.52 15.06
CA ASP A 333 0.67 3.93 15.30
C ASP A 333 0.93 4.39 16.75
N ASN A 334 0.54 3.56 17.71
CA ASN A 334 0.62 3.85 19.14
C ASN A 334 2.02 3.69 19.78
N GLY A 335 3.06 3.39 19.00
CA GLY A 335 4.42 3.18 19.50
C GLY A 335 4.85 1.73 19.64
N ASP A 336 3.91 0.79 19.54
CA ASP A 336 4.20 -0.65 19.60
C ASP A 336 4.83 -1.14 18.28
N VAL A 337 5.29 -2.38 18.30
CA VAL A 337 5.76 -3.10 17.12
C VAL A 337 5.02 -4.44 17.05
N ALA A 338 4.49 -4.82 15.89
CA ALA A 338 4.13 -6.20 15.63
C ALA A 338 5.32 -7.00 15.07
N VAL A 339 5.53 -8.19 15.61
CA VAL A 339 6.57 -9.13 15.16
C VAL A 339 5.90 -10.43 14.75
N ALA A 340 6.08 -10.84 13.49
CA ALA A 340 5.62 -12.14 13.03
C ALA A 340 6.83 -13.06 12.82
N LEU A 341 6.77 -14.24 13.44
CA LEU A 341 7.72 -15.33 13.32
C LEU A 341 7.05 -16.43 12.50
N PHE A 342 7.33 -16.45 11.20
CA PHE A 342 6.70 -17.34 10.25
C PHE A 342 7.65 -18.48 9.87
N ASN A 343 7.21 -19.71 10.09
CA ASN A 343 7.96 -20.92 9.75
C ASN A 343 7.36 -21.54 8.49
N GLU A 344 8.06 -21.43 7.35
CA GLU A 344 7.60 -22.02 6.10
C GLU A 344 7.87 -23.53 6.02
N THR A 345 8.68 -24.06 6.94
CA THR A 345 9.24 -25.42 6.86
C THR A 345 8.30 -26.48 7.44
N GLY A 346 8.57 -27.74 7.11
CA GLY A 346 7.83 -28.90 7.59
C GLY A 346 8.15 -29.36 9.03
N SER A 347 8.93 -28.61 9.81
CA SER A 347 9.23 -29.00 11.20
C SER A 347 9.27 -27.80 12.15
N THR A 348 9.01 -28.04 13.44
CA THR A 348 9.02 -26.98 14.46
C THR A 348 10.41 -26.41 14.63
N ALA A 349 10.52 -25.08 14.68
CA ALA A 349 11.77 -24.37 14.92
C ALA A 349 11.62 -23.28 15.97
N THR A 350 12.68 -22.99 16.73
CA THR A 350 12.71 -21.83 17.64
C THR A 350 13.62 -20.77 17.06
N PHE A 351 13.05 -19.60 16.76
CA PHE A 351 13.77 -18.47 16.19
C PHE A 351 13.10 -17.16 16.63
N GLY A 352 13.71 -16.03 16.28
CA GLY A 352 13.27 -14.72 16.76
C GLY A 352 14.20 -13.59 16.34
N THR A 353 14.01 -12.43 16.98
CA THR A 353 14.83 -11.24 16.79
C THR A 353 15.11 -10.54 18.12
N THR A 354 16.03 -9.58 18.10
CA THR A 354 16.30 -8.71 19.25
C THR A 354 15.29 -7.58 19.32
N ALA A 355 15.07 -6.99 20.50
CA ALA A 355 14.20 -5.83 20.65
C ALA A 355 14.67 -4.64 19.78
N SER A 356 15.97 -4.41 19.71
CA SER A 356 16.54 -3.35 18.86
C SER A 356 16.24 -3.58 17.38
N ALA A 357 16.50 -4.79 16.86
CA ALA A 357 16.22 -5.13 15.46
C ALA A 357 14.72 -5.14 15.14
N ALA A 358 13.85 -5.40 16.13
CA ALA A 358 12.41 -5.25 15.99
C ALA A 358 11.96 -3.78 15.87
N GLY A 359 12.81 -2.79 16.11
CA GLY A 359 12.43 -1.37 16.12
C GLY A 359 11.97 -0.87 17.50
N LEU A 360 12.19 -1.64 18.57
CA LEU A 360 11.94 -1.20 19.95
C LEU A 360 13.12 -0.38 20.53
N GLY A 361 14.07 0.04 19.71
CA GLY A 361 15.19 0.90 20.11
C GLY A 361 15.94 0.34 21.32
N ASN A 362 16.16 1.18 22.34
CA ASN A 362 16.86 0.82 23.57
C ASN A 362 15.95 0.29 24.69
N ALA A 363 14.74 -0.20 24.38
CA ALA A 363 13.85 -0.76 25.39
C ALA A 363 14.52 -1.94 26.11
N THR A 364 14.61 -1.87 27.44
CA THR A 364 15.24 -2.90 28.28
C THR A 364 14.25 -3.93 28.81
N SER A 365 12.94 -3.68 28.66
CA SER A 365 11.84 -4.57 29.00
C SER A 365 10.63 -4.25 28.13
N TYR A 366 9.87 -5.28 27.77
CA TYR A 366 8.67 -5.15 26.95
C TYR A 366 7.68 -6.29 27.22
N GLN A 367 6.41 -6.00 26.97
CA GLN A 367 5.32 -6.97 27.03
C GLN A 367 5.10 -7.57 25.65
N LEU A 368 5.01 -8.89 25.59
CA LEU A 368 4.67 -9.66 24.40
C LEU A 368 3.24 -10.15 24.54
N ARG A 369 2.36 -9.71 23.65
CA ARG A 369 1.01 -10.27 23.51
C ARG A 369 0.91 -11.08 22.24
N ASP A 370 0.71 -12.39 22.38
CA ASP A 370 0.42 -13.29 21.26
C ASP A 370 -1.00 -13.00 20.75
N LEU A 371 -1.12 -12.65 19.46
CA LEU A 371 -2.38 -12.21 18.87
C LEU A 371 -3.33 -13.37 18.52
N TRP A 372 -2.87 -14.61 18.61
CA TRP A 372 -3.68 -15.81 18.42
C TRP A 372 -4.05 -16.46 19.74
N SER A 373 -3.08 -16.77 20.59
CA SER A 373 -3.34 -17.38 21.90
C SER A 373 -3.84 -16.40 22.96
N LYS A 374 -3.67 -15.09 22.70
CA LYS A 374 -3.99 -13.97 23.61
C LYS A 374 -3.12 -13.95 24.86
N ALA A 375 -2.14 -14.84 24.97
CA ALA A 375 -1.20 -14.88 26.09
C ALA A 375 -0.37 -13.60 26.14
N VAL A 376 -0.16 -13.10 27.36
CA VAL A 376 0.65 -11.91 27.63
C VAL A 376 1.81 -12.30 28.53
N THR A 377 3.03 -12.03 28.09
CA THR A 377 4.26 -12.25 28.86
C THR A 377 5.09 -10.98 28.90
N THR A 378 6.07 -10.92 29.79
CA THR A 378 7.08 -9.84 29.82
C THR A 378 8.44 -10.44 29.52
N SER A 379 9.25 -9.75 28.71
CA SER A 379 10.59 -10.18 28.34
C SER A 379 11.57 -9.02 28.44
N THR A 380 12.79 -9.34 28.83
CA THR A 380 13.98 -8.47 28.76
C THR A 380 15.00 -8.99 27.74
N GLY A 381 14.67 -10.08 27.03
CA GLY A 381 15.58 -10.85 26.18
C GLY A 381 15.35 -10.63 24.69
N ALA A 382 15.20 -11.73 23.94
CA ALA A 382 14.78 -11.70 22.55
C ALA A 382 13.25 -11.74 22.42
N VAL A 383 12.74 -11.34 21.27
CA VAL A 383 11.36 -11.66 20.82
C VAL A 383 11.46 -12.97 20.03
N SER A 384 11.16 -14.10 20.66
CA SER A 384 11.30 -15.43 20.06
C SER A 384 10.14 -16.36 20.46
N ALA A 385 9.92 -17.38 19.64
CA ALA A 385 8.93 -18.42 19.90
C ALA A 385 9.37 -19.77 19.32
N SER A 386 8.83 -20.87 19.85
CA SER A 386 8.84 -22.16 19.18
C SER A 386 7.65 -22.20 18.22
N VAL A 387 7.92 -22.20 16.92
CA VAL A 387 6.93 -22.06 15.85
C VAL A 387 6.78 -23.40 15.13
N PRO A 388 5.60 -24.05 15.21
CA PRO A 388 5.34 -25.30 14.49
C PRO A 388 5.53 -25.20 12.98
N ALA A 389 5.57 -26.35 12.31
CA ALA A 389 5.57 -26.41 10.86
C ALA A 389 4.41 -25.60 10.25
N HIS A 390 4.71 -24.80 9.22
CA HIS A 390 3.76 -23.95 8.50
C HIS A 390 2.99 -22.92 9.37
N ALA A 391 3.40 -22.72 10.63
CA ALA A 391 2.72 -21.83 11.56
C ALA A 391 3.37 -20.45 11.59
N THR A 392 2.59 -19.48 12.09
CA THR A 392 3.07 -18.13 12.40
C THR A 392 2.72 -17.79 13.83
N VAL A 393 3.71 -17.32 14.60
CA VAL A 393 3.45 -16.64 15.87
C VAL A 393 3.51 -15.14 15.63
N VAL A 394 2.45 -14.43 15.99
CA VAL A 394 2.38 -12.97 15.85
C VAL A 394 2.30 -12.35 17.24
N TYR A 395 3.30 -11.55 17.58
CA TYR A 395 3.31 -10.74 18.79
C TYR A 395 2.98 -9.29 18.47
N ARG A 396 2.14 -8.67 19.30
CA ARG A 396 2.24 -7.23 19.54
C ARG A 396 3.18 -7.02 20.70
N VAL A 397 4.21 -6.23 20.47
CA VAL A 397 5.26 -5.93 21.44
C VAL A 397 5.10 -4.48 21.89
N SER A 398 4.69 -4.30 23.14
CA SER A 398 4.58 -2.99 23.76
C SER A 398 5.76 -2.76 24.70
N ARG A 399 6.36 -1.57 24.62
CA ARG A 399 7.48 -1.21 25.52
C ARG A 399 6.96 -1.16 26.97
N ALA A 400 7.74 -1.69 27.91
CA ALA A 400 7.48 -1.43 29.32
C ALA A 400 8.01 -0.03 29.65
N GLY A 401 7.12 0.97 29.70
CA GLY A 401 7.44 2.39 29.89
C GLY A 401 7.16 3.25 28.65
N THR A 402 7.03 4.57 28.83
CA THR A 402 6.78 5.52 27.73
C THR A 402 8.08 6.19 27.26
N PHE A 403 8.13 6.63 26.00
CA PHE A 403 9.15 7.58 25.56
C PHE A 403 9.12 8.85 26.45
N THR A 404 10.24 9.58 26.53
CA THR A 404 10.26 10.85 27.27
C THR A 404 9.58 11.93 26.41
N PRO A 405 8.50 12.58 26.89
CA PRO A 405 7.88 13.66 26.14
C PRO A 405 8.82 14.87 26.09
N PRO A 406 8.66 15.78 25.10
CA PRO A 406 9.44 17.00 25.04
C PRO A 406 9.30 17.84 26.31
N PRO A 407 10.33 18.62 26.70
CA PRO A 407 10.22 19.55 27.81
C PRO A 407 9.19 20.66 27.51
N ALA A 408 8.72 21.34 28.56
CA ALA A 408 7.85 22.50 28.40
C ALA A 408 8.56 23.62 27.62
N GLY A 409 7.80 24.37 26.82
CA GLY A 409 8.31 25.36 25.88
C GLY A 409 8.46 24.82 24.46
N THR A 410 9.28 25.49 23.65
CA THR A 410 9.51 25.12 22.25
C THR A 410 10.78 24.27 22.12
N THR A 411 10.63 23.09 21.50
CA THR A 411 11.73 22.15 21.26
C THR A 411 11.91 21.90 19.77
N GLN A 412 13.15 21.90 19.29
CA GLN A 412 13.49 21.48 17.93
C GLN A 412 13.28 19.98 17.77
N VAL A 413 12.57 19.57 16.71
CA VAL A 413 12.23 18.16 16.45
C VAL A 413 13.48 17.30 16.26
N SER A 414 14.52 17.84 15.63
CA SER A 414 15.80 17.15 15.46
C SER A 414 16.60 16.95 16.76
N ALA A 415 16.24 17.63 17.84
CA ALA A 415 16.81 17.39 19.17
C ALA A 415 16.13 16.22 19.91
N LEU A 416 14.98 15.76 19.42
CA LEU A 416 14.23 14.67 20.02
C LEU A 416 14.68 13.32 19.47
N THR A 417 14.51 12.27 20.27
CA THR A 417 14.62 10.89 19.78
C THR A 417 13.30 10.47 19.17
N ALA A 418 13.31 10.18 17.87
CA ALA A 418 12.13 9.67 17.18
C ALA A 418 11.76 8.27 17.70
N SER A 419 10.47 8.00 17.86
CA SER A 419 9.92 6.68 18.20
C SER A 419 9.71 5.79 16.98
N LEU A 420 9.79 6.37 15.78
CA LEU A 420 9.88 5.71 14.48
C LEU A 420 10.70 6.61 13.57
N SER A 421 11.57 6.03 12.77
CA SER A 421 12.40 6.75 11.80
C SER A 421 12.58 5.87 10.57
N ALA A 422 11.75 6.08 9.55
CA ALA A 422 11.79 5.33 8.30
C ALA A 422 11.86 6.31 7.12
N SER A 423 12.66 5.94 6.12
CA SER A 423 12.84 6.66 4.85
C SER A 423 13.11 5.60 3.79
N ALA A 424 12.56 5.76 2.58
CA ALA A 424 12.75 4.74 1.53
C ALA A 424 14.17 4.70 0.96
N TRP A 425 14.91 5.79 1.10
CA TRP A 425 16.33 5.86 0.72
C TRP A 425 17.11 6.63 1.78
N GLY A 426 18.26 6.08 2.17
CA GLY A 426 19.07 6.60 3.27
C GLY A 426 18.37 6.64 4.63
N PRO A 427 19.11 6.96 5.69
CA PRO A 427 18.52 7.23 7.00
C PRO A 427 17.84 8.60 7.05
N VAL A 428 16.98 8.80 8.06
CA VAL A 428 16.51 10.14 8.45
C VAL A 428 17.66 10.88 9.11
N GLU A 429 17.97 12.06 8.61
CA GLU A 429 19.11 12.86 9.03
C GLU A 429 18.69 13.98 9.97
N ARG A 430 19.49 14.22 11.02
CA ARG A 430 19.24 15.30 12.00
C ARG A 430 20.14 16.48 11.70
N ASP A 431 19.51 17.65 11.54
CA ASP A 431 20.13 18.93 11.19
C ASP A 431 20.93 18.89 9.88
N ARG A 432 20.58 17.95 9.00
CA ARG A 432 21.20 17.72 7.69
C ARG A 432 20.17 17.19 6.70
N SER A 433 20.40 17.44 5.40
CA SER A 433 19.63 16.84 4.30
C SER A 433 19.80 15.31 4.27
N ASN A 434 19.01 14.58 3.49
CA ASN A 434 19.24 13.15 3.29
C ASN A 434 20.49 12.94 2.43
N GLY A 435 21.52 12.25 2.94
CA GLY A 435 22.75 11.99 2.17
C GLY A 435 22.84 10.60 1.56
N GLU A 436 21.71 9.89 1.44
CA GLU A 436 21.51 8.61 0.75
C GLU A 436 22.03 7.34 1.43
N GLN A 437 23.19 7.33 2.08
CA GLN A 437 23.87 6.07 2.43
C GLN A 437 23.98 5.82 3.93
N ALA A 438 24.71 6.67 4.63
CA ALA A 438 25.16 6.46 5.99
C ALA A 438 24.73 7.61 6.89
N ALA A 439 24.36 7.31 8.14
CA ALA A 439 23.95 8.35 9.07
C ALA A 439 25.00 9.47 9.19
N GLY A 440 24.60 10.71 8.95
CA GLY A 440 25.42 11.91 9.02
C GLY A 440 26.18 12.27 7.75
N ASP A 441 25.89 11.65 6.61
CA ASP A 441 26.49 12.00 5.30
C ASP A 441 25.80 13.15 4.56
N GLY A 442 24.61 13.55 5.03
CA GLY A 442 23.83 14.67 4.53
C GLY A 442 24.53 16.03 4.59
N ARG A 443 24.05 16.97 3.78
CA ARG A 443 24.55 18.35 3.71
C ARG A 443 23.76 19.27 4.62
N THR A 444 24.04 20.57 4.56
CA THR A 444 23.20 21.56 5.28
C THR A 444 21.85 21.65 4.59
N LEU A 445 20.77 21.65 5.37
CA LEU A 445 19.40 21.79 4.88
C LEU A 445 19.24 23.09 4.10
N THR A 446 18.79 23.01 2.86
CA THR A 446 18.62 24.17 1.98
C THR A 446 17.35 24.08 1.15
N ILE A 447 16.47 25.07 1.25
CA ILE A 447 15.20 25.09 0.49
C ILE A 447 15.04 26.44 -0.19
N GLY A 448 14.93 26.44 -1.52
CA GLY A 448 14.73 27.64 -2.33
C GLY A 448 15.86 28.67 -2.11
N GLY A 449 17.10 28.20 -1.93
CA GLY A 449 18.27 29.00 -1.63
C GLY A 449 18.40 29.48 -0.18
N THR A 450 17.46 29.12 0.70
CA THR A 450 17.51 29.48 2.13
C THR A 450 18.13 28.34 2.94
N THR A 451 19.17 28.65 3.71
CA THR A 451 19.85 27.69 4.59
C THR A 451 19.17 27.59 5.95
N TYR A 452 19.03 26.37 6.45
CA TYR A 452 18.48 26.08 7.78
C TYR A 452 19.48 25.32 8.64
N ALA A 453 19.67 25.78 9.87
CA ALA A 453 20.61 25.15 10.81
C ALA A 453 20.00 23.96 11.55
N ARG A 454 18.66 23.85 11.60
CA ARG A 454 17.94 22.85 12.37
C ARG A 454 16.80 22.27 11.54
N GLY A 455 16.54 20.98 11.71
CA GLY A 455 15.48 20.27 11.00
C GLY A 455 15.82 18.80 10.83
N ILE A 456 14.98 18.08 10.10
CA ILE A 456 15.27 16.70 9.69
C ILE A 456 15.20 16.58 8.18
N GLY A 457 16.19 15.91 7.59
CA GLY A 457 16.23 15.56 6.17
C GLY A 457 15.79 14.10 5.97
N VAL A 458 14.94 13.88 4.98
CA VAL A 458 14.40 12.55 4.65
C VAL A 458 14.38 12.37 3.14
N HIS A 459 14.17 11.13 2.69
CA HIS A 459 13.76 10.86 1.32
C HIS A 459 12.26 10.51 1.31
N ALA A 460 11.51 10.89 0.28
CA ALA A 460 10.08 10.57 0.21
C ALA A 460 9.78 9.07 0.35
N ARG A 461 8.55 8.77 0.76
CA ARG A 461 8.12 7.53 1.43
C ARG A 461 8.78 7.38 2.79
N SER A 462 8.83 8.49 3.53
CA SER A 462 9.33 8.52 4.91
C SER A 462 8.19 8.64 5.92
N GLU A 463 8.41 8.05 7.08
CA GLU A 463 7.57 8.19 8.27
C GLU A 463 8.47 8.42 9.49
N VAL A 464 8.34 9.58 10.12
CA VAL A 464 9.07 9.94 11.35
C VAL A 464 8.08 10.27 12.45
N ARG A 465 8.20 9.60 13.59
CA ARG A 465 7.25 9.75 14.70
C ARG A 465 7.92 10.26 15.95
N TYR A 466 7.24 11.16 16.65
CA TYR A 466 7.67 11.67 17.95
C TYR A 466 6.59 11.46 19.01
N TYR A 467 6.99 10.98 20.18
CA TYR A 467 6.10 10.89 21.33
C TYR A 467 5.92 12.27 21.96
N LEU A 468 4.67 12.67 22.16
CA LEU A 468 4.26 13.95 22.74
C LEU A 468 3.72 13.79 24.17
N GLY A 469 3.26 12.60 24.53
CA GLY A 469 2.68 12.31 25.86
C GLY A 469 1.46 13.15 26.22
N GLY A 470 0.75 13.69 25.23
CA GLY A 470 -0.40 14.60 25.44
C GLY A 470 -0.03 16.00 25.90
N ARG A 471 1.27 16.36 25.93
CA ARG A 471 1.75 17.63 26.51
C ARG A 471 1.93 18.75 25.51
N CYS A 472 2.01 18.43 24.22
CA CYS A 472 2.29 19.40 23.18
C CYS A 472 1.00 19.95 22.57
N THR A 473 1.01 21.21 22.15
CA THR A 473 -0.16 21.93 21.62
C THR A 473 -0.02 22.29 20.16
N SER A 474 1.20 22.55 19.68
CA SER A 474 1.45 22.90 18.28
C SER A 474 2.70 22.27 17.71
N PHE A 475 2.60 21.81 16.46
CA PHE A 475 3.72 21.50 15.58
C PHE A 475 3.82 22.54 14.47
N GLN A 476 5.03 22.88 14.05
CA GLN A 476 5.27 23.76 12.90
C GLN A 476 6.60 23.45 12.21
N ALA A 477 6.67 23.58 10.89
CA ALA A 477 7.89 23.40 10.10
C ALA A 477 7.84 24.21 8.79
N SER A 478 9.01 24.58 8.28
CA SER A 478 9.20 25.04 6.90
C SER A 478 9.61 23.83 6.07
N VAL A 479 8.90 23.56 4.98
CA VAL A 479 9.06 22.32 4.22
C VAL A 479 9.33 22.58 2.75
N GLY A 480 10.10 21.69 2.11
CA GLY A 480 10.42 21.75 0.69
C GLY A 480 11.42 20.66 0.30
N LEU A 481 11.69 20.52 -0.99
CA LEU A 481 12.82 19.69 -1.42
C LEU A 481 14.14 20.37 -1.08
N ASP A 482 15.14 19.57 -0.76
CA ASP A 482 16.49 20.10 -0.57
C ASP A 482 17.08 20.52 -1.93
N ASP A 483 17.69 21.72 -1.96
CA ASP A 483 18.27 22.34 -3.16
C ASP A 483 19.32 21.44 -3.84
N GLU A 484 19.91 20.45 -3.15
CA GLU A 484 20.86 19.49 -3.72
C GLU A 484 20.26 18.63 -4.84
N THR A 485 18.93 18.50 -4.87
CA THR A 485 18.21 17.73 -5.88
C THR A 485 17.79 18.56 -7.10
N GLY A 486 17.89 19.88 -7.02
CA GLY A 486 17.43 20.81 -8.06
C GLY A 486 15.95 20.60 -8.39
N ASP A 487 15.57 20.80 -9.66
CA ASP A 487 14.16 20.79 -10.09
C ASP A 487 13.62 19.38 -10.42
N ASN A 488 14.29 18.33 -9.96
CA ASN A 488 14.08 16.97 -10.45
C ASN A 488 13.05 16.13 -9.67
N GLY A 489 12.67 16.58 -8.47
CA GLY A 489 11.74 15.86 -7.59
C GLY A 489 10.53 16.69 -7.19
N SER A 490 9.51 16.02 -6.65
CA SER A 490 8.35 16.66 -6.06
C SER A 490 7.66 15.79 -5.01
N VAL A 491 7.38 16.39 -3.86
CA VAL A 491 6.90 15.69 -2.67
C VAL A 491 5.66 16.34 -2.09
N ALA A 492 4.94 15.62 -1.23
CA ALA A 492 3.92 16.19 -0.35
C ALA A 492 4.25 15.86 1.11
N PHE A 493 4.25 16.88 1.95
CA PHE A 493 4.47 16.77 3.38
C PHE A 493 3.14 16.68 4.09
N GLU A 494 3.01 15.74 5.03
CA GLU A 494 1.81 15.57 5.83
C GLU A 494 2.15 15.42 7.31
N VAL A 495 1.29 16.00 8.15
CA VAL A 495 1.37 15.88 9.61
C VAL A 495 0.15 15.11 10.08
N TRP A 496 0.38 14.03 10.80
CA TRP A 496 -0.66 13.10 11.25
C TRP A 496 -0.67 12.92 12.77
N GLY A 497 -1.85 12.63 13.28
CA GLY A 497 -2.14 12.16 14.63
C GLY A 497 -3.26 11.12 14.56
N ASN A 498 -4.40 11.40 15.20
CA ASN A 498 -5.63 10.59 15.05
C ASN A 498 -6.34 10.78 13.68
N GLY A 499 -5.57 10.97 12.61
CA GLY A 499 -6.00 11.46 11.30
C GLY A 499 -5.04 12.53 10.76
N MET A 500 -5.22 12.94 9.50
CA MET A 500 -4.39 13.98 8.89
C MET A 500 -4.73 15.33 9.51
N LEU A 501 -3.71 16.04 10.00
CA LEU A 501 -3.84 17.33 10.68
C LEU A 501 -3.47 18.49 9.77
N ALA A 502 -2.50 18.30 8.89
CA ALA A 502 -2.04 19.29 7.91
C ALA A 502 -1.37 18.62 6.70
N SER A 503 -1.39 19.30 5.56
CA SER A 503 -0.64 18.92 4.36
C SER A 503 -0.05 20.15 3.68
N SER A 504 1.13 20.02 3.08
CA SER A 504 1.69 21.03 2.19
C SER A 504 1.03 21.02 0.81
N GLY A 505 0.34 19.95 0.41
CA GLY A 505 0.16 19.64 -1.02
C GLY A 505 1.50 19.41 -1.72
N VAL A 506 1.47 19.32 -3.05
CA VAL A 506 2.69 19.12 -3.87
C VAL A 506 3.62 20.34 -3.75
N VAL A 507 4.89 20.08 -3.44
CA VAL A 507 6.00 21.04 -3.52
C VAL A 507 7.09 20.49 -4.44
N ARG A 508 7.76 21.37 -5.17
CA ARG A 508 8.81 21.07 -6.16
C ARG A 508 10.13 21.72 -5.77
N GLY A 509 11.24 21.29 -6.35
CA GLY A 509 12.56 21.90 -6.11
C GLY A 509 12.67 23.39 -6.48
N THR A 510 11.79 23.89 -7.35
CA THR A 510 11.72 25.33 -7.69
C THR A 510 10.93 26.16 -6.68
N ASP A 511 10.19 25.53 -5.77
CA ASP A 511 9.32 26.24 -4.83
C ASP A 511 10.13 26.79 -3.65
N ALA A 512 9.76 27.97 -3.16
CA ALA A 512 10.25 28.45 -1.87
C ALA A 512 9.70 27.60 -0.72
N ALA A 513 10.41 27.60 0.42
CA ALA A 513 9.98 26.87 1.61
C ALA A 513 8.53 27.21 2.01
N LYS A 514 7.71 26.17 2.16
CA LYS A 514 6.29 26.30 2.52
C LYS A 514 6.11 26.09 4.01
N ARG A 515 5.26 26.91 4.65
CA ARG A 515 4.95 26.74 6.07
C ARG A 515 3.86 25.70 6.29
N VAL A 516 4.11 24.74 7.18
CA VAL A 516 3.12 23.76 7.65
C VAL A 516 2.97 23.90 9.17
N THR A 517 1.73 23.92 9.66
CA THR A 517 1.39 24.01 11.09
C THR A 517 0.25 23.06 11.43
N ALA A 518 0.30 22.42 12.60
CA ALA A 518 -0.73 21.52 13.07
C ALA A 518 -1.02 21.70 14.57
N ASN A 519 -2.29 21.58 14.96
CA ASN A 519 -2.68 21.46 16.37
C ASN A 519 -2.50 20.01 16.80
N VAL A 520 -1.63 19.79 17.79
CA VAL A 520 -1.28 18.45 18.30
C VAL A 520 -1.74 18.23 19.75
N SER A 521 -2.66 19.07 20.22
CA SER A 521 -3.17 19.04 21.60
C SER A 521 -3.76 17.68 21.96
N GLY A 522 -3.32 17.12 23.09
CA GLY A 522 -3.81 15.85 23.62
C GLY A 522 -3.31 14.60 22.87
N LEU A 523 -2.56 14.76 21.78
CA LEU A 523 -2.01 13.63 21.04
C LEU A 523 -0.89 12.95 21.81
N GLN A 524 -0.86 11.62 21.76
CA GLN A 524 0.26 10.84 22.29
C GLN A 524 1.46 10.86 21.36
N TYR A 525 1.22 10.88 20.05
CA TYR A 525 2.25 10.91 19.01
C TYR A 525 1.88 11.92 17.92
N VAL A 526 2.91 12.43 17.26
CA VAL A 526 2.79 13.11 15.96
C VAL A 526 3.66 12.38 14.95
N HIS A 527 3.16 12.27 13.74
CA HIS A 527 3.80 11.59 12.63
C HIS A 527 4.02 12.58 11.51
N LEU A 528 5.23 12.56 10.97
CA LEU A 528 5.69 13.41 9.89
C LEU A 528 5.95 12.50 8.69
N ALA A 529 5.09 12.62 7.69
CA ALA A 529 5.14 11.81 6.49
C ALA A 529 5.57 12.66 5.29
N VAL A 530 6.44 12.10 4.46
CA VAL A 530 6.73 12.67 3.14
C VAL A 530 6.35 11.64 2.11
N LEU A 531 5.38 12.00 1.27
CA LEU A 531 4.87 11.17 0.19
C LEU A 531 5.51 11.63 -1.12
N PRO A 532 5.91 10.69 -2.00
CA PRO A 532 6.35 11.06 -3.34
C PRO A 532 5.16 11.64 -4.11
N THR A 533 5.42 12.46 -5.13
CA THR A 533 4.35 12.90 -6.03
C THR A 533 4.39 12.27 -7.38
N VAL A 534 3.65 12.82 -8.36
CA VAL A 534 3.33 12.20 -9.66
C VAL A 534 4.56 11.81 -10.49
N ASP A 535 5.76 12.27 -10.10
CA ASP A 535 7.11 11.97 -10.62
C ASP A 535 7.94 10.92 -9.87
N GLY A 536 7.69 10.76 -8.59
CA GLY A 536 7.92 9.54 -7.85
C GLY A 536 9.12 9.75 -6.96
N PRO A 537 9.57 8.72 -6.25
CA PRO A 537 10.53 8.95 -5.18
C PRO A 537 11.93 9.36 -5.71
N ARG A 538 12.17 9.57 -7.00
CA ARG A 538 13.51 9.93 -7.49
C ARG A 538 13.79 11.40 -7.20
N TYR A 539 14.97 11.69 -6.64
CA TYR A 539 15.39 13.05 -6.28
C TYR A 539 14.49 13.69 -5.21
N ASP A 540 13.74 12.90 -4.45
CA ASP A 540 12.81 13.38 -3.44
C ASP A 540 13.50 13.55 -2.08
N HIS A 541 14.65 14.24 -2.04
CA HIS A 541 15.25 14.64 -0.77
C HIS A 541 14.46 15.82 -0.23
N ALA A 542 13.92 15.65 0.96
CA ALA A 542 12.87 16.49 1.51
C ALA A 542 13.23 16.92 2.93
N ASP A 543 13.03 18.21 3.20
CA ASP A 543 13.45 18.84 4.43
C ASP A 543 12.26 19.29 5.27
N TRP A 544 12.23 18.86 6.53
CA TRP A 544 11.43 19.48 7.58
C TRP A 544 12.30 20.50 8.33
N ALA A 545 12.54 21.64 7.70
CA ALA A 545 13.38 22.72 8.23
C ALA A 545 12.71 23.51 9.37
N ASP A 546 13.49 23.87 10.39
CA ASP A 546 13.04 24.55 11.61
C ASP A 546 11.78 23.93 12.24
N ALA A 547 11.69 22.60 12.15
CA ALA A 547 10.58 21.82 12.68
C ALA A 547 10.59 21.89 14.21
N THR A 548 9.53 22.41 14.81
CA THR A 548 9.41 22.64 16.26
C THR A 548 8.10 22.13 16.83
N LEU A 549 8.15 21.68 18.08
CA LEU A 549 7.01 21.34 18.92
C LEU A 549 6.94 22.31 20.10
N THR A 550 5.75 22.80 20.44
CA THR A 550 5.52 23.61 21.64
C THR A 550 4.69 22.82 22.64
N CYS A 551 5.15 22.73 23.89
CA CYS A 551 4.56 21.89 24.92
C CYS A 551 4.39 22.60 26.27
N ALA A 552 3.42 22.12 27.05
CA ALA A 552 3.04 22.65 28.36
C ALA A 552 3.72 21.95 29.53
#